data_AF-C3MJM2-F1
#
_entry.id   AF-C3MJM2-F1
#
_cell.length_a   1.000
_cell.length_b   1.000
_cell.length_c   1.000
_cell.angle_alpha   90.00
_cell.angle_beta   90.00
_cell.angle_gamma   90.00
#
_symmetry.space_group_name_H-M   'P 1'
#
loop_
_entity.id
_entity.type
_entity.pdbx_description
1 polymer ?
#
loop_
_entity_poly.entity_id
_entity_poly.type
_entity_poly.pdbx_seq_one_letter_code
_entity_poly.pdbx_strand_id
1 'polypeptide(L)'
;MEISLKTIIFLVLFIVLGTALLSPIVSYVNLLTTPSFTTVSGTVTQTNPNPQYVGSSNAPILQLVPLFYILVLIIVPAVVAYKIYKD
;
A
#
# COMPACT_ATOMS: atom_id res chain seq x y z
N MET A 1 8.34 -10.83 -32.56
CA MET A 1 7.85 -11.00 -31.18
C MET A 1 6.34 -10.85 -31.18
N GLU A 2 5.64 -11.96 -31.05
CA GLU A 2 4.18 -11.93 -30.92
C GLU A 2 3.84 -11.76 -29.43
N ILE A 3 3.29 -10.60 -29.07
CA ILE A 3 2.76 -10.42 -27.72
C ILE A 3 1.52 -11.31 -27.57
N SER A 4 1.55 -12.19 -26.56
CA SER A 4 0.38 -13.00 -26.24
C SER A 4 -0.73 -12.12 -25.68
N LEU A 5 -1.94 -12.27 -26.23
CA LEU A 5 -3.15 -11.61 -25.72
C LEU A 5 -3.36 -11.90 -24.22
N LYS A 6 -2.98 -13.09 -23.76
CA LYS A 6 -3.04 -13.46 -22.33
C LYS A 6 -2.18 -12.54 -21.47
N THR A 7 -0.98 -12.19 -21.93
CA THR A 7 -0.06 -11.30 -21.22
C THR A 7 -0.60 -9.88 -21.13
N ILE A 8 -1.21 -9.37 -22.21
CA ILE A 8 -1.87 -8.05 -22.20
C ILE A 8 -3.01 -8.04 -21.19
N ILE A 9 -3.91 -9.03 -21.25
CA ILE A 9 -5.06 -9.11 -20.35
C ILE A 9 -4.60 -9.17 -18.88
N PHE A 10 -3.58 -9.98 -18.60
CA PHE A 10 -2.99 -10.05 -17.26
C PHE A 10 -2.48 -8.68 -16.78
N LEU A 11 -1.70 -7.96 -17.60
CA LEU A 11 -1.15 -6.66 -17.23
C LEU A 11 -2.24 -5.62 -16.98
N VAL A 12 -3.26 -5.58 -17.84
CA VAL A 12 -4.40 -4.66 -17.67
C VAL A 12 -5.13 -4.95 -16.37
N LEU A 13 -5.48 -6.21 -16.11
CA LEU A 13 -6.17 -6.59 -14.87
C LEU A 13 -5.30 -6.30 -13.64
N PHE A 14 -4.00 -6.60 -13.71
CA PHE A 14 -3.06 -6.34 -12.62
C PHE A 14 -2.99 -4.85 -12.28
N ILE A 15 -2.90 -3.97 -13.28
CA ILE A 15 -2.85 -2.51 -13.06
C ILE A 15 -4.19 -2.00 -12.53
N VAL A 16 -5.32 -2.41 -13.12
CA VAL A 16 -6.65 -1.96 -12.69
C VAL A 16 -6.95 -2.40 -11.26
N LEU A 17 -6.76 -3.69 -10.95
CA LEU A 17 -6.98 -4.20 -9.60
C LEU A 17 -5.96 -3.60 -8.61
N GLY A 18 -4.70 -3.49 -9.04
CA GLY A 18 -3.64 -2.94 -8.21
C GLY A 18 -3.91 -1.49 -7.80
N THR A 19 -4.28 -0.65 -8.75
CA THR A 19 -4.63 0.76 -8.47
C THR A 19 -5.92 0.89 -7.65
N ALA A 20 -6.93 0.06 -7.91
CA ALA A 20 -8.18 0.07 -7.15
C ALA A 20 -7.98 -0.32 -5.68
N LEU A 21 -7.09 -1.26 -5.40
CA LEU A 21 -6.81 -1.74 -4.04
C LEU A 21 -5.91 -0.81 -3.22
N LEU A 22 -5.21 0.12 -3.86
CA LEU A 22 -4.30 1.05 -3.17
C LEU A 22 -5.05 1.91 -2.13
N SER A 23 -6.23 2.43 -2.47
CA SER A 23 -7.01 3.27 -1.55
C SER A 23 -7.48 2.51 -0.31
N PRO A 24 -8.10 1.32 -0.41
CA PRO A 24 -8.40 0.47 0.74
C PRO A 24 -7.18 0.15 1.61
N ILE A 25 -6.04 -0.19 0.99
CA ILE A 25 -4.81 -0.52 1.72
C ILE A 25 -4.32 0.68 2.53
N VAL A 26 -4.23 1.86 1.91
CA VAL A 26 -3.81 3.10 2.59
C VAL A 26 -4.77 3.44 3.73
N SER A 27 -6.08 3.33 3.47
CA SER A 27 -7.11 3.62 4.48
C SER A 27 -6.96 2.69 5.70
N TYR A 28 -6.73 1.40 5.46
CA TYR A 28 -6.55 0.43 6.52
C TYR A 28 -5.25 0.64 7.29
N VAL A 29 -4.14 0.92 6.60
CA VAL A 29 -2.87 1.26 7.27
C VAL A 29 -3.00 2.52 8.10
N ASN A 30 -3.70 3.56 7.60
CA ASN A 30 -3.93 4.78 8.36
C ASN A 30 -4.77 4.51 9.61
N LEU A 31 -5.80 3.67 9.52
CA LEU A 31 -6.58 3.25 10.68
C LEU A 31 -5.67 2.62 11.75
N LEU A 32 -4.77 1.72 11.36
CA LEU A 32 -3.88 1.01 12.29
C LEU A 32 -2.75 1.88 12.86
N THR A 33 -2.36 2.95 12.17
CA THR A 33 -1.12 3.69 12.48
C THR A 33 -1.32 5.14 12.92
N THR A 34 -2.53 5.69 12.82
CA THR A 34 -2.80 7.08 13.23
C THR A 34 -3.00 7.17 14.75
N PRO A 35 -2.12 7.87 15.48
CA PRO A 35 -2.33 8.14 16.89
C PRO A 35 -3.42 9.19 17.09
N SER A 36 -4.09 9.12 18.24
CA SER A 36 -5.04 10.14 18.71
C SER A 36 -4.51 10.72 20.03
N PHE A 37 -4.72 12.01 20.22
CA PHE A 37 -4.25 12.74 21.39
C PHE A 37 -5.41 13.52 21.99
N THR A 38 -5.48 13.57 23.32
CA THR A 38 -6.36 14.49 24.03
C THR A 38 -5.52 15.46 24.85
N THR A 39 -6.01 16.68 24.98
CA THR A 39 -5.36 17.71 25.79
C THR A 39 -6.22 17.96 27.01
N VAL A 40 -5.68 17.66 28.19
CA VAL A 40 -6.39 17.91 29.46
C VAL A 40 -5.54 18.85 30.29
N SER A 41 -6.10 20.02 30.63
CA SER A 41 -5.45 21.06 31.43
C SER A 41 -4.05 21.48 30.92
N GLY A 42 -3.88 21.56 29.59
CA GLY A 42 -2.62 21.97 28.95
C GLY A 42 -1.60 20.84 28.72
N THR A 43 -1.85 19.64 29.24
CA THR A 43 -1.00 18.46 28.98
C THR A 43 -1.55 17.66 27.81
N VAL A 44 -0.71 17.42 26.79
CA VAL A 44 -1.04 16.54 25.67
C VAL A 44 -0.76 15.10 26.09
N THR A 45 -1.80 14.28 26.18
CA THR A 45 -1.68 12.84 26.46
C THR A 45 -2.15 12.05 25.24
N GLN A 46 -1.34 11.11 24.77
CA GLN A 46 -1.79 10.18 23.74
C GLN A 46 -2.92 9.32 24.30
N THR A 47 -4.09 9.41 23.67
CA THR A 47 -5.27 8.64 24.03
C THR A 47 -5.75 8.01 22.76
N ASN A 48 -5.52 6.72 22.59
CA ASN A 48 -5.92 6.00 21.39
C ASN A 48 -7.22 5.25 21.66
N PRO A 49 -8.39 5.83 21.33
CA PRO A 49 -9.67 5.15 21.45
C PRO A 49 -9.83 4.02 20.41
N ASN A 50 -8.98 4.00 19.38
CA ASN A 50 -8.97 2.94 18.38
C ASN A 50 -8.31 1.67 18.95
N PRO A 51 -9.06 0.57 19.16
CA PRO A 51 -8.51 -0.68 19.68
C PRO A 51 -7.57 -1.39 18.69
N GLN A 52 -7.59 -1.01 17.41
CA GLN A 52 -6.74 -1.61 16.38
C GLN A 52 -5.40 -0.90 16.20
N TYR A 53 -5.15 0.19 16.94
CA TYR A 53 -3.89 0.92 16.84
C TYR A 53 -2.72 0.04 17.28
N VAL A 54 -1.69 -0.06 16.45
CA VAL A 54 -0.56 -0.98 16.67
C VAL A 54 0.53 -0.45 17.59
N GLY A 55 0.35 0.75 18.14
CA GLY A 55 1.35 1.43 18.96
C GLY A 55 2.40 2.18 18.14
N SER A 56 3.08 3.13 18.80
CA SER A 56 4.08 3.99 18.17
C SER A 56 5.32 3.22 17.70
N SER A 57 5.64 2.08 18.31
CA SER A 57 6.79 1.25 17.92
C SER A 57 6.58 0.54 16.59
N ASN A 58 5.35 0.08 16.30
CA ASN A 58 5.06 -0.72 15.11
C ASN A 58 4.51 0.12 13.95
N ALA A 59 3.93 1.29 14.25
CA ALA A 59 3.32 2.17 13.26
C ALA A 59 4.25 2.54 12.09
N PRO A 60 5.55 2.88 12.30
CA PRO A 60 6.44 3.22 11.19
C PRO A 60 6.61 2.08 10.19
N ILE A 61 6.73 0.84 10.66
CA ILE A 61 6.91 -0.35 9.80
C ILE A 61 5.66 -0.55 8.93
N LEU A 62 4.47 -0.43 9.53
CA LEU A 62 3.21 -0.59 8.80
C LEU A 62 2.98 0.52 7.78
N GLN A 63 3.46 1.75 8.05
CA GLN A 63 3.37 2.86 7.10
C GLN A 63 4.19 2.63 5.82
N LEU A 64 5.15 1.70 5.79
CA LEU A 64 5.85 1.34 4.56
C LEU A 64 5.03 0.42 3.63
N VAL A 65 3.98 -0.23 4.12
CA VAL A 65 3.20 -1.20 3.33
C VAL A 65 2.64 -0.60 2.03
N PRO A 66 2.01 0.59 2.04
CA PRO A 66 1.54 1.22 0.79
C PRO A 66 2.69 1.54 -0.18
N LEU A 67 3.86 1.93 0.34
CA LEU A 67 5.02 2.22 -0.48
C LEU A 67 5.53 0.95 -1.18
N PHE A 68 5.72 -0.13 -0.44
CA PHE A 68 6.10 -1.42 -1.03
C PHE A 68 5.07 -1.93 -2.03
N TYR A 69 3.79 -1.72 -1.75
CA TYR A 69 2.71 -2.06 -2.67
C TYR A 69 2.84 -1.33 -4.01
N ILE A 70 3.10 -0.01 -3.99
CA ILE A 70 3.34 0.78 -5.21
C ILE A 70 4.58 0.29 -5.94
N LEU A 71 5.67 -0.02 -5.23
CA LEU A 71 6.88 -0.57 -5.85
C LEU A 71 6.59 -1.86 -6.61
N VAL A 72 5.84 -2.79 -6.01
CA VAL A 72 5.43 -4.03 -6.69
C VAL A 72 4.56 -3.74 -7.91
N LEU A 73 3.63 -2.79 -7.79
CA LEU A 73 2.74 -2.39 -8.88
C LEU A 73 3.51 -1.87 -10.11
N ILE A 74 4.67 -1.25 -9.90
CA ILE A 74 5.54 -0.73 -10.98
C ILE A 74 6.51 -1.80 -11.47
N ILE A 75 7.14 -2.55 -10.56
CA ILE A 75 8.18 -3.53 -10.90
C ILE A 75 7.61 -4.67 -11.73
N VAL A 76 6.42 -5.18 -11.41
CA VAL A 76 5.84 -6.33 -12.13
C VAL A 76 5.63 -6.02 -13.63
N PRO A 77 4.96 -4.92 -14.04
CA PRO A 77 4.87 -4.53 -15.43
C PRO A 77 6.23 -4.31 -16.09
N ALA A 78 7.18 -3.69 -15.38
CA ALA A 78 8.53 -3.45 -15.91
C ALA A 78 9.27 -4.77 -16.20
N VAL A 79 9.18 -5.76 -15.31
CA VAL A 79 9.78 -7.08 -15.51
C VAL A 79 9.11 -7.81 -16.67
N VAL A 80 7.78 -7.76 -16.77
CA VAL A 80 7.06 -8.39 -17.89
C VAL A 80 7.45 -7.73 -19.23
N ALA A 81 7.51 -6.40 -19.28
CA ALA A 81 7.94 -5.66 -20.45
C ALA A 81 9.39 -5.98 -20.85
N TYR A 82 10.29 -6.10 -19.87
CA TYR A 82 11.68 -6.48 -20.12
C TYR A 82 11.80 -7.91 -20.68
N LYS A 83 11.03 -8.86 -20.14
CA LYS A 83 11.00 -10.24 -20.67
C LYS A 83 10.50 -10.26 -22.11
N ILE A 84 9.43 -9.53 -22.40
CA ILE A 84 8.94 -9.35 -23.77
C ILE A 84 10.05 -8.81 -24.64
N TYR A 85 10.69 -7.69 -24.29
CA TYR A 85 11.77 -7.09 -25.11
C TYR A 85 12.94 -8.05 -25.41
N LYS A 86 13.32 -8.88 -24.44
CA LYS A 86 14.48 -9.77 -24.55
C LYS A 86 14.21 -11.05 -25.36
N ASP A 87 12.97 -11.54 -25.33
CA ASP A 87 12.54 -12.78 -25.99
C ASP A 87 12.17 -12.56 -27.46
#